data_AF-A0A1G4I8N0-F1
#
_entry.id   AF-A0A1G4I8N0-F1
#
_cell.length_a   1.000
_cell.length_b   1.000
_cell.length_c   1.000
_cell.angle_alpha   90.00
_cell.angle_beta   90.00
_cell.angle_gamma   90.00
#
_symmetry.space_group_name_H-M   'P 1'
#
loop_
_entity.id
_entity.type
_entity.pdbx_description
1 polymer ?
#
loop_
_entity_poly.entity_id
_entity_poly.type
_entity_poly.pdbx_seq_one_letter_code
_entity_poly.pdbx_strand_id
1 'polypeptide(L)'
;MMSKETVALAAVVFMLTGSCDAAIEKLANKAEFEALCEIAALADLEAEAAEELKGGEAAYEAIRDLNMTLSPDEWTKMFKKENGKRDWQTTVPESMENDPFWQKMWQTWLKAAKSVNSGNKRETLLASAGLKDATEDVQKLVYIKLEPIAEAAEHLHAQLKQQTAVDKIKASKDCKQELNQIVYGQTTKPSGAPEQDAIFKTGTNDGHSNHCEGAGTAHPASTVIGTIICLCAQGAVSGLPHACIEANTPKPRWNGNYNTGPAQWTDISKFCGPTAAKKVAASLLRNRLTAVHTKLRIQVSDGYLGAFLQNNCDGDTANGICVKFTGYTPTAQQHFKDVPWVKKISDFA
;
A
#
# COMPACT_ATOMS: atom_id res chain seq x y z
N MET A 1 -15.93 -11.59 -67.88
CA MET A 1 -14.70 -11.75 -67.08
C MET A 1 -14.61 -10.58 -66.12
N MET A 2 -15.02 -10.78 -64.87
CA MET A 2 -14.93 -9.75 -63.82
C MET A 2 -13.48 -9.70 -63.31
N SER A 3 -12.96 -8.49 -63.11
CA SER A 3 -11.60 -8.26 -62.63
C SER A 3 -11.39 -8.92 -61.26
N LYS A 4 -10.19 -9.48 -61.02
CA LYS A 4 -9.79 -10.05 -59.72
C LYS A 4 -9.93 -9.04 -58.56
N GLU A 5 -9.98 -7.74 -58.85
CA GLU A 5 -10.17 -6.68 -57.86
C GLU A 5 -11.62 -6.55 -57.37
N THR A 6 -12.62 -6.95 -58.18
CA THR A 6 -14.04 -6.83 -57.81
C THR A 6 -14.52 -7.95 -56.88
N VAL A 7 -13.80 -9.08 -56.84
CA VAL A 7 -14.08 -10.21 -55.93
C VAL A 7 -13.54 -9.94 -54.51
N ALA A 8 -12.45 -9.16 -54.39
CA ALA A 8 -11.90 -8.78 -53.09
C ALA A 8 -12.81 -7.78 -52.33
N LEU A 9 -13.54 -6.91 -53.04
CA LEU A 9 -14.45 -5.96 -52.40
C LEU A 9 -15.77 -6.58 -51.95
N ALA A 10 -16.20 -7.69 -52.57
CA ALA A 10 -17.41 -8.42 -52.15
C ALA A 10 -17.17 -9.35 -50.94
N ALA A 11 -15.91 -9.69 -50.64
CA ALA A 11 -15.56 -10.49 -49.46
C ALA A 11 -15.31 -9.64 -48.19
N VAL A 12 -15.13 -8.32 -48.32
CA VAL A 12 -14.89 -7.41 -47.18
C VAL A 12 -16.18 -6.73 -46.68
N VAL A 13 -17.27 -6.79 -47.43
CA VAL A 13 -18.56 -6.19 -47.03
C VAL A 13 -19.45 -7.17 -46.23
N PHE A 14 -19.03 -8.44 -46.05
CA PHE A 14 -19.73 -9.39 -45.18
C PHE A 14 -19.11 -9.56 -43.77
N MET A 15 -18.09 -8.78 -43.42
CA MET A 15 -17.53 -8.76 -42.04
C MET A 15 -18.01 -7.58 -41.17
N LEU A 16 -18.99 -6.79 -41.63
CA LEU A 16 -19.51 -5.63 -40.89
C LEU A 16 -20.99 -5.77 -40.46
N THR A 17 -21.51 -6.99 -40.44
CA THR A 17 -22.80 -7.30 -39.79
C THR A 17 -22.65 -8.54 -38.93
N GLY A 18 -22.19 -8.33 -37.70
CA GLY A 18 -22.08 -9.38 -36.70
C GLY A 18 -20.99 -9.16 -35.66
N SER A 19 -20.99 -8.02 -34.96
CA SER A 19 -20.53 -8.07 -33.56
C SER A 19 -21.60 -8.86 -32.81
N CYS A 20 -21.52 -10.18 -32.89
CA CYS A 20 -22.13 -11.01 -31.85
C CYS A 20 -21.24 -10.73 -30.63
N ASP A 21 -21.70 -9.89 -29.69
CA ASP A 21 -21.01 -9.71 -28.43
C ASP A 21 -20.78 -11.10 -27.82
N ALA A 22 -19.52 -11.54 -27.82
CA ALA A 22 -19.18 -12.84 -27.29
C ALA A 22 -19.39 -12.79 -25.77
N ALA A 23 -20.16 -13.74 -25.25
CA ALA A 23 -20.45 -13.84 -23.82
C ALA A 23 -19.15 -13.95 -23.01
N ILE A 24 -19.18 -13.46 -21.77
CA ILE A 24 -18.03 -13.56 -20.86
C ILE A 24 -17.62 -15.02 -20.68
N GLU A 25 -16.34 -15.31 -20.93
CA GLU A 25 -15.78 -16.66 -20.87
C GLU A 25 -15.22 -17.01 -19.49
N LYS A 26 -14.93 -18.31 -19.30
CA LYS A 26 -14.28 -18.82 -18.08
C LYS A 26 -12.97 -18.07 -17.82
N LEU A 27 -12.67 -17.87 -16.54
CA LEU A 27 -11.45 -17.21 -16.05
C LEU A 27 -11.28 -15.75 -16.46
N ALA A 28 -12.31 -15.09 -17.01
CA ALA A 28 -12.25 -13.69 -17.40
C ALA A 28 -11.84 -12.73 -16.27
N ASN A 29 -12.09 -13.10 -15.00
CA ASN A 29 -11.76 -12.33 -13.80
C ASN A 29 -10.63 -12.95 -12.96
N LYS A 30 -9.92 -13.96 -13.48
CA LYS A 30 -8.89 -14.68 -12.73
C LYS A 30 -7.80 -13.74 -12.20
N ALA A 31 -7.32 -12.83 -13.04
CA ALA A 31 -6.20 -11.97 -12.69
C ALA A 31 -6.58 -10.95 -11.59
N GLU A 32 -7.81 -10.45 -11.62
CA GLU A 32 -8.41 -9.55 -10.64
C GLU A 32 -8.62 -10.28 -9.31
N PHE A 33 -9.16 -11.50 -9.38
CA PHE A 33 -9.33 -12.38 -8.23
C PHE A 33 -7.99 -12.67 -7.54
N GLU A 34 -6.95 -13.05 -8.29
CA GLU A 34 -5.62 -13.33 -7.74
C GLU A 34 -5.05 -12.10 -7.00
N ALA A 35 -5.13 -10.90 -7.58
CA ALA A 35 -4.64 -9.69 -6.94
C ALA A 35 -5.42 -9.32 -5.67
N LEU A 36 -6.75 -9.50 -5.67
CA LEU A 36 -7.57 -9.27 -4.48
C LEU A 36 -7.30 -10.33 -3.39
N CYS A 37 -7.07 -11.60 -3.77
CA CYS A 37 -6.65 -12.64 -2.84
C CYS A 37 -5.31 -12.33 -2.18
N GLU A 38 -4.35 -11.73 -2.89
CA GLU A 38 -3.10 -11.30 -2.28
C GLU A 38 -3.30 -10.25 -1.18
N ILE A 39 -4.32 -9.39 -1.30
CA ILE A 39 -4.72 -8.45 -0.24
C ILE A 39 -5.46 -9.19 0.87
N ALA A 40 -6.42 -10.06 0.53
CA ALA A 40 -7.18 -10.84 1.51
C ALA A 40 -6.26 -11.70 2.40
N ALA A 41 -5.22 -12.29 1.84
CA ALA A 41 -4.22 -13.08 2.56
C ALA A 41 -3.38 -12.27 3.55
N LEU A 42 -3.36 -10.92 3.47
CA LEU A 42 -2.71 -10.09 4.49
C LEU A 42 -3.46 -10.17 5.82
N ALA A 43 -4.77 -10.41 5.80
CA ALA A 43 -5.55 -10.64 7.01
C ALA A 43 -5.25 -12.00 7.67
N ASP A 44 -4.45 -12.87 7.03
CA ASP A 44 -3.94 -14.12 7.61
C ASP A 44 -2.55 -13.99 8.22
N LEU A 45 -1.86 -12.87 7.99
CA LEU A 45 -0.57 -12.63 8.63
C LEU A 45 -0.76 -12.51 10.13
N GLU A 46 -0.11 -13.39 10.88
CA GLU A 46 0.07 -13.16 12.29
C GLU A 46 0.79 -11.84 12.49
N ALA A 47 0.31 -11.07 13.44
CA ALA A 47 0.88 -9.79 13.77
C ALA A 47 2.19 -10.07 14.53
N GLU A 48 3.26 -10.39 13.81
CA GLU A 48 4.60 -10.50 14.40
C GLU A 48 4.85 -9.20 15.16
N ALA A 49 5.15 -9.30 16.46
CA ALA A 49 5.49 -8.15 17.29
C ALA A 49 6.47 -7.30 16.49
N ALA A 50 6.12 -6.02 16.26
CA ALA A 50 6.87 -5.13 15.39
C ALA A 50 8.35 -5.30 15.71
N GLU A 51 9.10 -5.88 14.77
CA GLU A 51 10.54 -6.01 14.95
C GLU A 51 11.06 -4.61 15.21
N GLU A 52 11.97 -4.48 16.18
CA GLU A 52 12.69 -3.25 16.40
C GLU A 52 13.18 -2.72 15.05
N LEU A 53 12.83 -1.47 14.70
CA LEU A 53 13.17 -0.87 13.41
C LEU A 53 14.68 -1.00 13.19
N LYS A 54 15.10 -2.02 12.43
CA LYS A 54 16.50 -2.26 12.13
C LYS A 54 16.94 -1.26 11.07
N GLY A 55 18.06 -0.57 11.32
CA GLY A 55 18.66 0.40 10.39
C GLY A 55 18.44 1.87 10.76
N GLY A 56 17.48 2.18 11.65
CA GLY A 56 17.29 3.55 12.14
C GLY A 56 18.52 4.12 12.84
N GLU A 57 19.21 3.29 13.65
CA GLU A 57 20.45 3.67 14.33
C GLU A 57 21.55 4.05 13.33
N ALA A 58 21.78 3.24 12.30
CA ALA A 58 22.85 3.49 11.32
C ALA A 58 22.58 4.78 10.51
N ALA A 59 21.33 5.03 10.10
CA ALA A 59 20.95 6.26 9.42
C ALA A 59 21.08 7.48 10.32
N TYR A 60 20.63 7.38 11.57
CA TYR A 60 20.80 8.41 12.59
C TYR A 60 22.28 8.74 12.83
N GLU A 61 23.12 7.72 13.02
CA GLU A 61 24.56 7.91 13.19
C GLU A 61 25.21 8.55 11.97
N ALA A 62 24.80 8.18 10.75
CA ALA A 62 25.31 8.80 9.53
C ALA A 62 24.95 10.29 9.41
N ILE A 63 23.70 10.67 9.69
CA ILE A 63 23.25 12.07 9.69
C ILE A 63 24.02 12.87 10.75
N ARG A 64 24.11 12.34 11.98
CA ARG A 64 24.82 12.98 13.09
C ARG A 64 26.31 13.16 12.79
N ASP A 65 26.96 12.13 12.25
CA ASP A 65 28.39 12.16 11.92
C ASP A 65 28.66 13.11 10.73
N LEU A 66 27.75 13.21 9.74
CA LEU A 66 27.85 14.20 8.66
C LEU A 66 27.66 15.62 9.20
N ASN A 67 26.71 15.84 10.11
CA ASN A 67 26.52 17.13 10.78
C ASN A 67 27.79 17.56 11.54
N MET A 68 28.39 16.65 12.31
CA MET A 68 29.68 16.88 12.97
C MET A 68 30.82 17.13 11.98
N THR A 69 30.82 16.46 10.83
CA THR A 69 31.84 16.65 9.77
C THR A 69 31.78 18.06 9.19
N LEU A 70 30.59 18.58 8.93
CA LEU A 70 30.38 19.90 8.33
C LEU A 70 30.36 21.04 9.36
N SER A 71 30.44 20.72 10.66
CA SER A 71 30.44 21.71 11.73
C SER A 71 31.68 22.62 11.67
N PRO A 72 31.57 23.89 12.09
CA PRO A 72 32.71 24.79 12.16
C PRO A 72 33.86 24.28 13.03
N ASP A 73 35.09 24.66 12.70
CA ASP A 73 36.28 24.31 13.48
C ASP A 73 36.19 24.73 14.95
N GLU A 74 35.62 25.90 15.23
CA GLU A 74 35.42 26.39 16.59
C GLU A 74 34.52 25.44 17.40
N TRP A 75 33.48 24.90 16.76
CA TRP A 75 32.59 23.92 17.37
C TRP A 75 33.31 22.59 17.63
N THR A 76 33.99 22.04 16.61
CA THR A 76 34.63 20.73 16.73
C THR A 76 35.80 20.72 17.72
N LYS A 77 36.49 21.84 17.89
CA LYS A 77 37.59 22.00 18.87
C LYS A 77 37.13 21.86 20.32
N MET A 78 35.87 22.18 20.64
CA MET A 78 35.35 22.05 22.02
C MET A 78 35.37 20.61 22.55
N PHE A 79 35.41 19.60 21.67
CA PHE A 79 35.45 18.19 22.06
C PHE A 79 36.87 17.69 22.43
N LYS A 80 37.90 18.53 22.31
CA LYS A 80 39.29 18.21 22.67
C LYS A 80 39.73 19.04 23.87
N LYS A 81 40.55 18.45 24.75
CA LYS A 81 41.15 19.20 25.86
C LYS A 81 42.33 20.06 25.38
N GLU A 82 42.51 21.23 25.99
CA GLU A 82 43.58 22.19 25.65
C GLU A 82 45.00 21.65 25.93
N ASN A 83 45.13 20.75 26.91
CA ASN A 83 46.39 20.23 27.45
C ASN A 83 46.95 18.99 26.72
N GLY A 84 46.36 18.61 25.58
CA GLY A 84 46.92 17.59 24.70
C GLY A 84 45.93 17.19 23.63
N LYS A 85 46.30 17.37 22.35
CA LYS A 85 45.48 17.08 21.16
C LYS A 85 44.88 15.66 21.09
N ARG A 86 45.24 14.76 22.01
CA ARG A 86 44.75 13.38 22.08
C ARG A 86 43.53 13.21 22.98
N ASP A 87 43.39 14.01 24.04
CA ASP A 87 42.37 13.77 25.07
C ASP A 87 41.02 14.41 24.72
N TRP A 88 39.95 13.67 24.98
CA TRP A 88 38.57 14.08 24.71
C TRP A 88 37.99 14.86 25.89
N GLN A 89 37.25 15.93 25.58
CA GLN A 89 36.50 16.68 26.57
C GLN A 89 35.19 15.95 26.90
N THR A 90 35.14 15.27 28.04
CA THR A 90 34.02 14.40 28.44
C THR A 90 32.89 15.13 29.16
N THR A 91 33.13 16.36 29.62
CA THR A 91 32.16 17.20 30.32
C THR A 91 31.79 18.41 29.48
N VAL A 92 30.58 18.92 29.69
CA VAL A 92 30.10 20.17 29.06
C VAL A 92 31.09 21.31 29.38
N PRO A 93 31.36 22.24 28.45
CA PRO A 93 32.17 23.42 28.73
C PRO A 93 31.55 24.24 29.87
N GLU A 94 32.39 24.87 30.69
CA GLU A 94 31.97 25.65 31.87
C GLU A 94 30.93 26.73 31.51
N SER A 95 31.08 27.40 30.36
CA SER A 95 30.12 28.42 29.87
C SER A 95 28.72 27.89 29.58
N MET A 96 28.57 26.58 29.39
CA MET A 96 27.30 25.91 29.05
C MET A 96 26.92 24.86 30.11
N GLU A 97 27.61 24.82 31.25
CA GLU A 97 27.45 23.76 32.25
C GLU A 97 26.02 23.68 32.80
N ASN A 98 25.31 24.82 32.82
CA ASN A 98 23.95 24.95 33.34
C ASN A 98 22.87 24.88 32.24
N ASP A 99 23.24 24.69 30.97
CA ASP A 99 22.29 24.58 29.86
C ASP A 99 21.78 23.12 29.75
N PRO A 100 20.46 22.86 29.97
CA PRO A 100 19.92 21.51 29.96
C PRO A 100 20.00 20.81 28.59
N PHE A 101 19.96 21.56 27.50
CA PHE A 101 20.08 21.01 26.16
C PHE A 101 21.52 20.56 25.89
N TRP A 102 22.51 21.38 26.27
CA TRP A 102 23.92 20.99 26.18
C TRP A 102 24.24 19.78 27.05
N GLN A 103 23.77 19.76 28.30
CA GLN A 103 23.93 18.59 29.18
C GLN A 103 23.40 17.30 28.55
N LYS A 104 22.20 17.37 27.95
CA LYS A 104 21.57 16.24 27.28
C LYS A 104 22.35 15.78 26.04
N MET A 105 22.81 16.72 25.23
CA MET A 105 23.38 16.43 23.90
C MET A 105 24.89 16.21 23.89
N TRP A 106 25.62 16.62 24.93
CA TRP A 106 27.08 16.60 24.95
C TRP A 106 27.67 15.23 24.64
N GLN A 107 27.17 14.17 25.27
CA GLN A 107 27.67 12.82 25.01
C GLN A 107 27.37 12.34 23.59
N THR A 108 26.23 12.75 23.02
CA THR A 108 25.85 12.46 21.64
C THR A 108 26.80 13.14 20.65
N TRP A 109 27.07 14.43 20.84
CA TRP A 109 28.02 15.17 20.02
C TRP A 109 29.45 14.65 20.19
N LEU A 110 29.86 14.33 21.42
CA LEU A 110 31.17 13.75 21.70
C LEU A 110 31.34 12.39 21.01
N LYS A 111 30.30 11.55 20.98
CA LYS A 111 30.30 10.29 20.23
C LYS A 111 30.51 10.54 18.73
N ALA A 112 29.82 11.54 18.16
CA ALA A 112 29.99 11.92 16.75
C ALA A 112 31.41 12.44 16.46
N ALA A 113 31.95 13.31 17.32
CA ALA A 113 33.29 13.87 17.19
C ALA A 113 34.37 12.76 17.23
N LYS A 114 34.23 11.80 18.15
CA LYS A 114 35.08 10.60 18.21
C LYS A 114 34.98 9.76 16.95
N SER A 115 33.76 9.55 16.46
CA SER A 115 33.46 8.76 15.27
C SER A 115 34.11 9.36 14.02
N VAL A 116 33.90 10.66 13.76
CA VAL A 116 34.44 11.38 12.59
C VAL A 116 35.97 11.46 12.62
N ASN A 117 36.57 11.55 13.81
CA ASN A 117 38.03 11.59 13.99
C ASN A 117 38.71 10.21 13.88
N SER A 118 37.96 9.14 13.55
CA SER A 118 38.49 7.79 13.40
C SER A 118 38.84 7.47 11.94
N GLY A 119 40.10 7.13 11.68
CA GLY A 119 40.57 6.71 10.36
C GLY A 119 40.30 7.75 9.27
N ASN A 120 39.71 7.30 8.16
CA ASN A 120 39.33 8.11 6.99
C ASN A 120 37.81 8.43 6.95
N LYS A 121 37.13 8.38 8.10
CA LYS A 121 35.67 8.46 8.15
C LYS A 121 35.16 9.84 7.71
N ARG A 122 35.88 10.91 8.04
CA ARG A 122 35.58 12.27 7.56
C ARG A 122 35.57 12.35 6.03
N GLU A 123 36.63 11.87 5.37
CA GLU A 123 36.75 11.88 3.92
C GLU A 123 35.67 11.00 3.27
N THR A 124 35.36 9.86 3.88
CA THR A 124 34.33 8.94 3.41
C THR A 124 32.94 9.57 3.49
N LEU A 125 32.62 10.29 4.56
CA LEU A 125 31.35 10.99 4.73
C LEU A 125 31.21 12.13 3.71
N LEU A 126 32.25 12.94 3.52
CA LEU A 126 32.27 14.00 2.51
C LEU A 126 32.09 13.43 1.10
N ALA A 127 32.77 12.33 0.76
CA ALA A 127 32.61 11.68 -0.54
C ALA A 127 31.18 11.15 -0.74
N SER A 128 30.62 10.48 0.28
CA SER A 128 29.27 9.92 0.23
C SER A 128 28.18 11.00 0.11
N ALA A 129 28.43 12.19 0.65
CA ALA A 129 27.56 13.35 0.52
C ALA A 129 27.80 14.16 -0.77
N GLY A 130 28.75 13.77 -1.63
CA GLY A 130 29.10 14.52 -2.84
C GLY A 130 29.85 15.84 -2.57
N LEU A 131 30.52 15.95 -1.43
CA LEU A 131 31.18 17.18 -0.94
C LEU A 131 32.71 17.10 -0.91
N LYS A 132 33.31 16.00 -1.38
CA LYS A 132 34.77 15.80 -1.32
C LYS A 132 35.57 16.97 -1.93
N ASP A 133 35.10 17.49 -3.06
CA ASP A 133 35.75 18.58 -3.81
C ASP A 133 34.97 19.91 -3.70
N ALA A 134 34.00 19.99 -2.78
CA ALA A 134 33.19 21.19 -2.59
C ALA A 134 33.96 22.29 -1.84
N THR A 135 33.76 23.54 -2.23
CA THR A 135 34.33 24.70 -1.54
C THR A 135 33.78 24.83 -0.11
N GLU A 136 34.48 25.54 0.76
CA GLU A 136 34.01 25.78 2.14
C GLU A 136 32.63 26.44 2.18
N ASP A 137 32.34 27.36 1.26
CA ASP A 137 31.03 28.03 1.22
C ASP A 137 29.90 27.06 0.84
N VAL A 138 30.15 26.11 -0.06
CA VAL A 138 29.19 25.05 -0.38
C VAL A 138 28.99 24.13 0.82
N GLN A 139 30.06 23.76 1.52
CA GLN A 139 29.96 22.94 2.74
C GLN A 139 29.16 23.66 3.84
N LYS A 140 29.36 24.96 4.05
CA LYS A 140 28.58 25.78 4.99
C LYS A 140 27.09 25.84 4.61
N LEU A 141 26.78 26.00 3.32
CA LEU A 141 25.38 25.97 2.86
C LEU A 141 24.72 24.60 3.10
N VAL A 142 25.46 23.51 2.91
CA VAL A 142 24.94 22.16 3.19
C VAL A 142 24.79 21.93 4.69
N TYR A 143 25.73 22.41 5.52
CA TYR A 143 25.61 22.39 6.97
C TYR A 143 24.29 23.03 7.44
N ILE A 144 24.00 24.26 6.99
CA ILE A 144 22.75 24.98 7.35
C ILE A 144 21.50 24.19 6.92
N LYS A 145 21.53 23.53 5.76
CA LYS A 145 20.41 22.69 5.30
C LYS A 145 20.28 21.37 6.06
N LEU A 146 21.38 20.87 6.60
CA LEU A 146 21.44 19.61 7.33
C LEU A 146 20.97 19.77 8.78
N GLU A 147 21.16 20.94 9.40
CA GLU A 147 20.73 21.22 10.78
C GLU A 147 19.28 20.77 11.09
N PRO A 148 18.24 21.19 10.35
CA PRO A 148 16.86 20.75 10.64
C PRO A 148 16.65 19.25 10.41
N ILE A 149 17.41 18.63 9.51
CA ILE A 149 17.35 17.18 9.26
C ILE A 149 17.99 16.41 10.41
N ALA A 150 19.12 16.90 10.92
CA ALA A 150 19.81 16.31 12.06
C ALA A 150 18.95 16.43 13.33
N GLU A 151 18.30 17.57 13.57
CA GLU A 151 17.36 17.75 14.67
C GLU A 151 16.16 16.78 14.57
N ALA A 152 15.54 16.67 13.39
CA ALA A 152 14.46 15.71 13.16
C ALA A 152 14.93 14.25 13.39
N ALA A 153 16.15 13.91 12.99
CA ALA A 153 16.73 12.59 13.20
C ALA A 153 16.96 12.30 14.70
N GLU A 154 17.45 13.27 15.48
CA GLU A 154 17.57 13.15 16.95
C GLU A 154 16.21 12.93 17.61
N HIS A 155 15.19 13.68 17.19
CA HIS A 155 13.84 13.53 17.72
C HIS A 155 13.24 12.15 17.40
N LEU A 156 13.33 11.71 16.14
CA LEU A 156 12.85 10.39 15.72
C LEU A 156 13.62 9.25 16.40
N HIS A 157 14.93 9.41 16.60
CA HIS A 157 15.75 8.44 17.32
C HIS A 157 15.36 8.33 18.80
N ALA A 158 15.12 9.47 19.45
CA ALA A 158 14.63 9.51 20.82
C ALA A 158 13.25 8.86 20.95
N GLN A 159 12.33 9.14 20.02
CA GLN A 159 11.01 8.49 19.97
C GLN A 159 11.13 6.98 19.76
N LEU A 160 12.02 6.55 18.86
CA LEU A 160 12.26 5.13 18.61
C LEU A 160 12.76 4.41 19.86
N LYS A 161 13.68 5.03 20.60
CA LYS A 161 14.21 4.50 21.87
C LYS A 161 13.18 4.48 22.99
N GLN A 162 12.16 5.34 22.94
CA GLN A 162 11.07 5.37 23.91
C GLN A 162 9.98 4.33 23.63
N GLN A 163 9.96 3.69 22.45
CA GLN A 163 8.98 2.65 22.16
C GLN A 163 9.16 1.44 23.09
N THR A 164 8.15 1.17 23.91
CA THR A 164 8.13 0.01 24.78
C THR A 164 7.71 -1.26 24.02
N ALA A 165 7.95 -2.43 24.61
CA ALA A 165 7.38 -3.68 24.08
C ALA A 165 5.84 -3.63 24.03
N VAL A 166 5.21 -2.89 24.96
CA VAL A 166 3.74 -2.67 24.99
C VAL A 166 3.28 -1.85 23.79
N ASP A 167 4.00 -0.79 23.41
CA ASP A 167 3.68 0.03 22.25
C ASP A 167 3.78 -0.78 20.95
N LYS A 168 4.81 -1.63 20.84
CA LYS A 168 5.01 -2.53 19.70
C LYS A 168 3.92 -3.59 19.58
N ILE A 169 3.49 -4.17 20.70
CA ILE A 169 2.36 -5.13 20.73
C ILE A 169 1.06 -4.43 20.34
N LYS A 170 0.81 -3.22 20.85
CA LYS A 170 -0.37 -2.43 20.49
C LYS A 170 -0.38 -2.10 18.99
N ALA A 171 0.72 -1.60 18.45
CA ALA A 171 0.85 -1.31 17.01
C ALA A 171 0.62 -2.56 16.14
N SER A 172 1.12 -3.71 16.58
CA SER A 172 0.88 -4.99 15.90
C SER A 172 -0.60 -5.40 15.91
N LYS A 173 -1.26 -5.28 17.07
CA LYS A 173 -2.71 -5.53 17.21
C LYS A 173 -3.54 -4.57 16.33
N ASP A 174 -3.22 -3.29 16.38
CA ASP A 174 -3.91 -2.25 15.60
C ASP A 174 -3.73 -2.52 14.09
N CYS A 175 -2.52 -2.91 13.66
CA CYS A 175 -2.25 -3.34 12.29
C CYS A 175 -3.14 -4.51 11.85
N LYS A 176 -3.26 -5.54 12.69
CA LYS A 176 -4.12 -6.69 12.39
C LYS A 176 -5.58 -6.30 12.30
N GLN A 177 -6.05 -5.44 13.20
CA GLN A 177 -7.43 -4.95 13.18
C GLN A 177 -7.71 -4.15 11.91
N GLU A 178 -6.79 -3.30 11.47
CA GLU A 178 -6.98 -2.50 10.25
C GLU A 178 -7.00 -3.38 9.00
N LEU A 179 -6.13 -4.39 8.91
CA LEU A 179 -6.15 -5.38 7.83
C LEU A 179 -7.45 -6.19 7.80
N ASN A 180 -7.95 -6.61 8.97
CA ASN A 180 -9.24 -7.27 9.05
C ASN A 180 -10.38 -6.34 8.61
N GLN A 181 -10.32 -5.04 8.94
CA GLN A 181 -11.33 -4.08 8.50
C GLN A 181 -11.30 -3.87 6.98
N ILE A 182 -10.11 -3.78 6.38
CA ILE A 182 -9.93 -3.68 4.93
C ILE A 182 -10.55 -4.89 4.22
N VAL A 183 -10.29 -6.09 4.75
CA VAL A 183 -10.66 -7.35 4.08
C VAL A 183 -12.11 -7.75 4.37
N TYR A 184 -12.52 -7.73 5.63
CA TYR A 184 -13.78 -8.26 6.14
C TYR A 184 -14.77 -7.20 6.62
N GLY A 185 -14.35 -5.93 6.74
CA GLY A 185 -15.15 -4.87 7.36
C GLY A 185 -15.27 -5.00 8.88
N GLN A 186 -14.55 -5.95 9.48
CA GLN A 186 -14.61 -6.31 10.90
C GLN A 186 -13.22 -6.16 11.54
N THR A 187 -13.17 -5.91 12.85
CA THR A 187 -11.88 -5.80 13.57
C THR A 187 -11.18 -7.15 13.75
N THR A 188 -11.91 -8.25 13.58
CA THR A 188 -11.41 -9.62 13.66
C THR A 188 -11.76 -10.38 12.39
N LYS A 189 -10.90 -11.33 12.01
CA LYS A 189 -11.22 -12.29 10.94
C LYS A 189 -12.38 -13.18 11.41
N PRO A 190 -13.48 -13.31 10.65
CA PRO A 190 -14.56 -14.23 10.97
C PRO A 190 -14.11 -15.69 10.79
N SER A 191 -14.61 -16.58 11.62
CA SER A 191 -14.39 -18.03 11.51
C SER A 191 -15.24 -18.70 10.43
N GLY A 192 -16.24 -18.00 9.91
CA GLY A 192 -17.14 -18.45 8.84
C GLY A 192 -17.45 -17.33 7.85
N ALA A 193 -18.70 -17.24 7.41
CA ALA A 193 -19.15 -16.12 6.60
C ALA A 193 -18.99 -14.80 7.37
N PRO A 194 -18.50 -13.71 6.74
CA PRO A 194 -18.46 -12.40 7.35
C PRO A 194 -19.87 -11.83 7.60
N GLU A 195 -19.97 -10.77 8.39
CA GLU A 195 -21.23 -10.04 8.57
C GLU A 195 -21.63 -9.32 7.27
N GLN A 196 -22.92 -9.38 6.89
CA GLN A 196 -23.43 -8.78 5.65
C GLN A 196 -23.16 -7.27 5.54
N ASP A 197 -23.39 -6.54 6.63
CA ASP A 197 -23.20 -5.10 6.77
C ASP A 197 -21.74 -4.69 6.94
N ALA A 198 -20.86 -5.67 7.18
CA ALA A 198 -19.44 -5.43 7.16
C ALA A 198 -18.89 -5.43 5.71
N ILE A 199 -19.34 -6.36 4.85
CA ILE A 199 -18.79 -6.50 3.49
C ILE A 199 -19.47 -5.65 2.43
N PHE A 200 -20.77 -5.39 2.63
CA PHE A 200 -21.57 -4.48 1.82
C PHE A 200 -22.13 -3.37 2.69
N LYS A 201 -22.24 -2.16 2.13
CA LYS A 201 -22.77 -1.01 2.87
C LYS A 201 -24.19 -1.29 3.37
N THR A 202 -24.43 -0.99 4.64
CA THR A 202 -25.74 -1.15 5.28
C THR A 202 -26.85 -0.46 4.50
N GLY A 203 -27.96 -1.16 4.30
CA GLY A 203 -29.13 -0.63 3.60
C GLY A 203 -29.04 -0.68 2.07
N THR A 204 -28.05 -1.36 1.50
CA THR A 204 -28.03 -1.64 0.07
C THR A 204 -29.17 -2.60 -0.29
N ASN A 205 -29.98 -2.23 -1.29
CA ASN A 205 -31.10 -3.05 -1.77
C ASN A 205 -30.60 -4.33 -2.45
N ASP A 206 -31.44 -5.37 -2.41
CA ASP A 206 -31.20 -6.61 -3.15
C ASP A 206 -30.99 -6.32 -4.66
N GLY A 207 -30.03 -7.03 -5.24
CA GLY A 207 -29.68 -6.96 -6.65
C GLY A 207 -28.16 -6.94 -6.83
N HIS A 208 -27.65 -7.75 -7.77
CA HIS A 208 -26.20 -7.91 -7.92
C HIS A 208 -25.53 -6.58 -8.29
N SER A 209 -26.11 -5.84 -9.25
CA SER A 209 -25.64 -4.50 -9.61
C SER A 209 -25.72 -3.49 -8.45
N ASN A 210 -26.72 -3.60 -7.57
CA ASN A 210 -26.85 -2.70 -6.42
C ASN A 210 -25.68 -2.86 -5.43
N HIS A 211 -25.07 -4.05 -5.35
CA HIS A 211 -23.89 -4.27 -4.53
C HIS A 211 -22.57 -3.97 -5.26
N CYS A 212 -22.58 -4.12 -6.59
CA CYS A 212 -21.37 -4.14 -7.41
C CYS A 212 -21.14 -2.86 -8.21
N GLU A 213 -21.99 -1.85 -8.07
CA GLU A 213 -21.85 -0.56 -8.72
C GLU A 213 -21.95 0.60 -7.72
N GLY A 214 -21.08 1.59 -7.85
CA GLY A 214 -21.14 2.79 -7.02
C GLY A 214 -19.96 3.72 -7.23
N ALA A 215 -19.82 4.74 -6.39
CA ALA A 215 -18.75 5.71 -6.49
C ALA A 215 -18.15 6.02 -5.12
N GLY A 216 -16.82 6.09 -5.05
CA GLY A 216 -16.05 6.60 -3.91
C GLY A 216 -16.52 6.04 -2.56
N THR A 217 -16.68 6.93 -1.58
CA THR A 217 -17.06 6.56 -0.19
C THR A 217 -18.46 5.94 -0.08
N ALA A 218 -19.29 6.10 -1.10
CA ALA A 218 -20.63 5.53 -1.15
C ALA A 218 -20.69 4.16 -1.83
N HIS A 219 -19.56 3.65 -2.34
CA HIS A 219 -19.52 2.38 -3.06
C HIS A 219 -20.06 1.22 -2.18
N PRO A 220 -21.06 0.46 -2.63
CA PRO A 220 -21.72 -0.58 -1.82
C PRO A 220 -20.80 -1.74 -1.45
N ALA A 221 -19.94 -2.22 -2.37
CA ALA A 221 -18.85 -3.14 -2.02
C ALA A 221 -17.75 -2.37 -1.24
N SER A 222 -17.89 -2.33 0.08
CA SER A 222 -17.04 -1.54 0.98
C SER A 222 -15.72 -2.22 1.35
N THR A 223 -15.59 -3.51 1.07
CA THR A 223 -14.45 -4.36 1.47
C THR A 223 -13.81 -5.09 0.29
N VAL A 224 -12.61 -5.62 0.51
CA VAL A 224 -11.98 -6.54 -0.46
C VAL A 224 -12.88 -7.75 -0.74
N ILE A 225 -13.52 -8.32 0.28
CA ILE A 225 -14.40 -9.47 0.11
C ILE A 225 -15.67 -9.13 -0.65
N GLY A 226 -16.32 -8.00 -0.34
CA GLY A 226 -17.46 -7.52 -1.13
C GLY A 226 -17.10 -7.37 -2.61
N THR A 227 -15.90 -6.86 -2.90
CA THR A 227 -15.36 -6.75 -4.25
C THR A 227 -15.13 -8.12 -4.90
N ILE A 228 -14.54 -9.07 -4.18
CA ILE A 228 -14.34 -10.45 -4.69
C ILE A 228 -15.67 -11.14 -4.99
N ILE A 229 -16.67 -10.99 -4.11
CA ILE A 229 -18.00 -11.58 -4.32
C ILE A 229 -18.62 -11.06 -5.63
N CYS A 230 -18.54 -9.75 -5.88
CA CYS A 230 -19.02 -9.16 -7.13
C CYS A 230 -18.38 -9.74 -8.40
N LEU A 231 -17.08 -10.07 -8.33
CA LEU A 231 -16.33 -10.61 -9.47
C LEU A 231 -16.52 -12.12 -9.67
N CYS A 232 -16.84 -12.85 -8.60
CA CYS A 232 -16.68 -14.31 -8.59
C CYS A 232 -17.94 -15.09 -8.25
N ALA A 233 -18.93 -14.47 -7.59
CA ALA A 233 -20.21 -15.14 -7.32
C ALA A 233 -20.93 -15.40 -8.65
N GLN A 234 -21.48 -16.61 -8.79
CA GLN A 234 -22.23 -16.96 -9.99
C GLN A 234 -23.56 -16.20 -9.99
N GLY A 235 -23.77 -15.31 -10.95
CA GLY A 235 -25.06 -14.63 -11.12
C GLY A 235 -26.23 -15.61 -11.23
N ALA A 236 -27.37 -15.27 -10.64
CA ALA A 236 -28.55 -16.15 -10.64
C ALA A 236 -29.19 -16.32 -12.02
N VAL A 237 -29.05 -15.31 -12.88
CA VAL A 237 -29.53 -15.29 -14.26
C VAL A 237 -28.32 -15.37 -15.17
N SER A 238 -28.26 -16.40 -16.02
CA SER A 238 -27.20 -16.61 -17.02
C SER A 238 -25.75 -16.44 -16.51
N GLY A 239 -25.52 -16.69 -15.22
CA GLY A 239 -24.23 -16.43 -14.59
C GLY A 239 -23.21 -17.53 -14.81
N LEU A 240 -21.94 -17.13 -14.88
CA LEU A 240 -20.81 -18.00 -15.13
C LEU A 240 -20.21 -18.56 -13.83
N PRO A 241 -20.20 -19.87 -13.60
CA PRO A 241 -19.69 -20.47 -12.36
C PRO A 241 -18.16 -20.35 -12.19
N HIS A 242 -17.43 -20.02 -13.26
CA HIS A 242 -15.97 -20.05 -13.31
C HIS A 242 -15.36 -18.73 -13.80
N ALA A 243 -16.01 -17.59 -13.50
CA ALA A 243 -15.48 -16.29 -13.88
C ALA A 243 -14.08 -16.02 -13.30
N CYS A 244 -13.85 -16.43 -12.04
CA CYS A 244 -12.57 -16.23 -11.36
C CYS A 244 -11.66 -17.48 -11.33
N ILE A 245 -12.24 -18.67 -11.13
CA ILE A 245 -11.48 -19.93 -10.94
C ILE A 245 -12.23 -21.09 -11.60
N GLU A 246 -11.49 -22.03 -12.20
CA GLU A 246 -12.03 -23.33 -12.58
C GLU A 246 -12.14 -24.25 -11.36
N ALA A 247 -13.33 -24.76 -11.09
CA ALA A 247 -13.59 -25.69 -9.99
C ALA A 247 -14.53 -26.80 -10.45
N ASN A 248 -14.35 -28.01 -9.91
CA ASN A 248 -15.15 -29.17 -10.29
C ASN A 248 -16.61 -29.10 -9.80
N THR A 249 -16.94 -28.19 -8.88
CA THR A 249 -18.29 -27.98 -8.35
C THR A 249 -18.83 -26.60 -8.72
N PRO A 250 -20.06 -26.53 -9.29
CA PRO A 250 -20.76 -25.27 -9.49
C PRO A 250 -20.91 -24.52 -8.16
N LYS A 251 -20.74 -23.20 -8.20
CA LYS A 251 -20.89 -22.33 -7.03
C LYS A 251 -22.38 -22.05 -6.77
N PRO A 252 -22.77 -21.75 -5.51
CA PRO A 252 -24.12 -21.29 -5.26
C PRO A 252 -24.39 -20.03 -6.09
N ARG A 253 -25.55 -20.01 -6.74
CA ARG A 253 -26.00 -18.84 -7.49
C ARG A 253 -26.35 -17.72 -6.52
N TRP A 254 -25.99 -16.51 -6.88
CA TRP A 254 -26.31 -15.30 -6.12
C TRP A 254 -27.11 -14.35 -7.01
N ASN A 255 -28.29 -13.97 -6.54
CA ASN A 255 -29.16 -13.00 -7.20
C ASN A 255 -28.92 -11.57 -6.70
N GLY A 256 -27.85 -11.36 -5.93
CA GLY A 256 -27.63 -10.10 -5.22
C GLY A 256 -28.45 -9.94 -3.96
N ASN A 257 -29.02 -11.00 -3.38
CA ASN A 257 -29.70 -10.86 -2.10
C ASN A 257 -28.69 -10.53 -0.99
N TYR A 258 -28.97 -9.46 -0.26
CA TYR A 258 -28.07 -8.88 0.74
C TYR A 258 -27.66 -9.89 1.82
N ASN A 259 -28.62 -10.65 2.33
CA ASN A 259 -28.40 -11.61 3.43
C ASN A 259 -27.61 -12.86 3.00
N THR A 260 -27.62 -13.20 1.71
CA THR A 260 -26.94 -14.40 1.18
C THR A 260 -25.58 -14.09 0.54
N GLY A 261 -25.23 -12.81 0.38
CA GLY A 261 -23.93 -12.36 -0.11
C GLY A 261 -22.75 -12.96 0.68
N PRO A 262 -22.75 -12.91 2.03
CA PRO A 262 -21.65 -13.48 2.82
C PRO A 262 -21.39 -14.97 2.59
N ALA A 263 -22.43 -15.77 2.31
CA ALA A 263 -22.28 -17.20 2.09
C ALA A 263 -21.43 -17.51 0.85
N GLN A 264 -21.38 -16.60 -0.13
CA GLN A 264 -20.54 -16.74 -1.33
C GLN A 264 -19.05 -16.80 -0.96
N TRP A 265 -18.64 -16.02 0.03
CA TRP A 265 -17.24 -15.97 0.47
C TRP A 265 -16.75 -17.30 1.05
N THR A 266 -17.61 -18.04 1.74
CA THR A 266 -17.25 -19.37 2.31
C THR A 266 -16.75 -20.33 1.25
N ASP A 267 -17.27 -20.25 0.03
CA ASP A 267 -16.83 -21.09 -1.08
C ASP A 267 -15.72 -20.47 -1.92
N ILE A 268 -15.70 -19.14 -2.09
CA ILE A 268 -14.68 -18.45 -2.89
C ILE A 268 -13.33 -18.41 -2.15
N SER A 269 -13.34 -18.19 -0.83
CA SER A 269 -12.14 -18.06 0.00
C SER A 269 -11.20 -19.26 -0.07
N LYS A 270 -11.72 -20.46 -0.32
CA LYS A 270 -10.96 -21.71 -0.47
C LYS A 270 -9.95 -21.68 -1.62
N PHE A 271 -10.08 -20.73 -2.54
CA PHE A 271 -9.22 -20.56 -3.71
C PHE A 271 -8.23 -19.40 -3.58
N CYS A 272 -8.30 -18.63 -2.50
CA CYS A 272 -7.22 -17.71 -2.17
C CYS A 272 -6.05 -18.51 -1.58
N GLY A 273 -4.91 -18.49 -2.26
CA GLY A 273 -3.68 -19.09 -1.74
C GLY A 273 -3.13 -18.32 -0.53
N PRO A 274 -2.31 -18.97 0.30
CA PRO A 274 -1.63 -18.29 1.40
C PRO A 274 -0.65 -17.25 0.85
N THR A 275 -0.40 -16.20 1.63
CA THR A 275 0.65 -15.23 1.30
C THR A 275 2.03 -15.80 1.65
N ALA A 276 3.01 -15.58 0.77
CA ALA A 276 4.42 -15.83 1.06
C ALA A 276 5.06 -14.71 1.91
N ALA A 277 4.37 -13.57 2.05
CA ALA A 277 4.82 -12.49 2.90
C ALA A 277 4.84 -12.98 4.35
N LYS A 278 5.83 -12.53 5.12
CA LYS A 278 5.91 -12.81 6.57
C LYS A 278 5.55 -11.59 7.41
N LYS A 279 5.64 -10.40 6.82
CA LYS A 279 5.43 -9.10 7.49
C LYS A 279 4.65 -8.16 6.60
N VAL A 280 3.88 -7.30 7.24
CA VAL A 280 3.17 -6.20 6.60
C VAL A 280 4.11 -5.01 6.53
N ALA A 281 4.27 -4.45 5.33
CA ALA A 281 5.04 -3.23 5.10
C ALA A 281 4.25 -2.29 4.19
N ALA A 282 4.48 -0.99 4.35
CA ALA A 282 3.92 0.06 3.50
C ALA A 282 4.08 -0.24 1.99
N SER A 283 5.30 -0.62 1.58
CA SER A 283 5.60 -0.97 0.19
C SER A 283 4.83 -2.20 -0.29
N LEU A 284 4.64 -3.20 0.57
CA LEU A 284 3.84 -4.38 0.25
C LEU A 284 2.39 -3.97 -0.04
N LEU A 285 1.77 -3.19 0.85
CA LEU A 285 0.40 -2.71 0.70
C LEU A 285 0.21 -1.89 -0.59
N ARG A 286 1.12 -0.94 -0.85
CA ARG A 286 1.10 -0.14 -2.09
C ARG A 286 1.24 -1.01 -3.33
N ASN A 287 2.11 -2.01 -3.31
CA ASN A 287 2.31 -2.91 -4.45
C ASN A 287 1.05 -3.76 -4.72
N ARG A 288 0.42 -4.30 -3.68
CA ARG A 288 -0.83 -5.07 -3.83
C ARG A 288 -1.99 -4.20 -4.32
N LEU A 289 -2.14 -2.99 -3.79
CA LEU A 289 -3.14 -2.04 -4.29
C LEU A 289 -2.87 -1.64 -5.75
N THR A 290 -1.60 -1.40 -6.11
CA THR A 290 -1.20 -1.12 -7.50
C THR A 290 -1.55 -2.28 -8.43
N ALA A 291 -1.36 -3.52 -7.98
CA ALA A 291 -1.73 -4.71 -8.76
C ALA A 291 -3.23 -4.77 -9.05
N VAL A 292 -4.10 -4.31 -8.14
CA VAL A 292 -5.54 -4.18 -8.43
C VAL A 292 -5.81 -2.98 -9.34
N HIS A 293 -5.25 -1.82 -9.03
CA HIS A 293 -5.48 -0.58 -9.78
C HIS A 293 -5.13 -0.73 -11.27
N THR A 294 -4.04 -1.42 -11.59
CA THR A 294 -3.60 -1.66 -12.98
C THR A 294 -4.52 -2.57 -13.79
N LYS A 295 -5.51 -3.22 -13.15
CA LYS A 295 -6.52 -4.06 -13.81
C LYS A 295 -7.80 -3.31 -14.11
N LEU A 296 -7.95 -2.07 -13.64
CA LEU A 296 -9.10 -1.24 -13.97
C LEU A 296 -9.11 -0.91 -15.46
N ARG A 297 -10.29 -1.01 -16.05
CA ARG A 297 -10.56 -0.59 -17.42
C ARG A 297 -11.57 0.53 -17.40
N ILE A 298 -11.40 1.51 -18.28
CA ILE A 298 -12.35 2.61 -18.43
C ILE A 298 -13.17 2.33 -19.68
N GLN A 299 -14.49 2.36 -19.53
CA GLN A 299 -15.41 2.26 -20.66
C GLN A 299 -16.42 3.40 -20.53
N VAL A 300 -16.50 4.22 -21.58
CA VAL A 300 -17.31 5.44 -21.62
C VAL A 300 -16.95 6.38 -20.47
N SER A 301 -17.76 6.44 -19.41
CA SER A 301 -17.65 7.39 -18.29
C SER A 301 -17.29 6.74 -16.96
N ASP A 302 -17.12 5.42 -16.94
CA ASP A 302 -17.00 4.63 -15.72
C ASP A 302 -15.77 3.71 -15.76
N GLY A 303 -15.28 3.37 -14.56
CA GLY A 303 -14.23 2.38 -14.37
C GLY A 303 -14.80 1.02 -14.03
N TYR A 304 -14.13 -0.04 -14.46
CA TYR A 304 -14.55 -1.41 -14.25
C TYR A 304 -13.38 -2.25 -13.79
N LEU A 305 -13.59 -3.04 -12.74
CA LEU A 305 -12.75 -4.18 -12.40
C LEU A 305 -13.49 -5.46 -12.83
N GLY A 306 -12.80 -6.35 -13.54
CA GLY A 306 -13.41 -7.55 -14.10
C GLY A 306 -14.08 -7.34 -15.46
N ALA A 307 -14.78 -8.37 -15.92
CA ALA A 307 -15.36 -8.46 -17.26
C ALA A 307 -16.68 -7.67 -17.35
N PHE A 308 -16.64 -6.54 -18.02
CA PHE A 308 -17.81 -5.75 -18.41
C PHE A 308 -17.97 -5.80 -19.93
N LEU A 309 -19.19 -6.06 -20.40
CA LEU A 309 -19.57 -5.96 -21.81
C LEU A 309 -20.50 -4.76 -22.01
N GLN A 310 -21.63 -4.75 -21.29
CA GLN A 310 -22.69 -3.75 -21.45
C GLN A 310 -23.60 -3.64 -20.22
N ASN A 311 -24.42 -2.59 -20.20
CA ASN A 311 -25.49 -2.31 -19.23
C ASN A 311 -25.03 -2.14 -17.78
N ASN A 312 -24.70 -3.22 -17.10
CA ASN A 312 -24.53 -3.31 -15.66
C ASN A 312 -23.58 -4.45 -15.24
N CYS A 313 -23.14 -4.43 -13.99
CA CYS A 313 -22.40 -5.49 -13.34
C CYS A 313 -23.36 -6.35 -12.51
N ASP A 314 -24.18 -7.16 -13.18
CA ASP A 314 -25.26 -7.95 -12.56
C ASP A 314 -24.96 -9.46 -12.46
N GLY A 315 -23.76 -9.88 -12.84
CA GLY A 315 -23.33 -11.28 -12.81
C GLY A 315 -23.79 -12.08 -14.03
N ASP A 316 -24.45 -11.45 -15.02
CA ASP A 316 -24.86 -12.06 -16.28
C ASP A 316 -23.70 -12.04 -17.30
N THR A 317 -23.48 -13.17 -17.97
CA THR A 317 -22.46 -13.29 -19.04
C THR A 317 -22.70 -12.40 -20.26
N ALA A 318 -23.93 -11.92 -20.47
CA ALA A 318 -24.28 -11.00 -21.55
C ALA A 318 -24.14 -9.52 -21.17
N ASN A 319 -23.97 -9.20 -19.87
CA ASN A 319 -23.86 -7.83 -19.36
C ASN A 319 -22.49 -7.59 -18.71
N GLY A 320 -22.27 -8.11 -17.51
CA GLY A 320 -21.06 -7.85 -16.75
C GLY A 320 -20.94 -8.69 -15.49
N ILE A 321 -19.78 -9.32 -15.32
CA ILE A 321 -19.33 -9.92 -14.06
C ILE A 321 -18.18 -9.04 -13.58
N CYS A 322 -18.54 -7.93 -12.94
CA CYS A 322 -17.60 -6.84 -12.69
C CYS A 322 -17.93 -6.07 -11.41
N VAL A 323 -17.07 -5.10 -11.08
CA VAL A 323 -17.36 -4.01 -10.15
C VAL A 323 -17.24 -2.71 -10.93
N LYS A 324 -18.28 -1.88 -10.87
CA LYS A 324 -18.34 -0.58 -11.55
C LYS A 324 -18.05 0.56 -10.57
N PHE A 325 -17.00 1.31 -10.86
CA PHE A 325 -16.65 2.56 -10.22
C PHE A 325 -17.21 3.73 -11.04
N THR A 326 -18.44 4.13 -10.71
CA THR A 326 -19.17 5.20 -11.39
C THR A 326 -18.38 6.51 -11.35
N GLY A 327 -18.19 7.13 -12.52
CA GLY A 327 -17.44 8.36 -12.70
C GLY A 327 -15.91 8.22 -12.65
N TYR A 328 -15.37 7.00 -12.50
CA TYR A 328 -13.93 6.79 -12.60
C TYR A 328 -13.46 7.00 -14.05
N THR A 329 -12.69 8.06 -14.26
CA THR A 329 -12.12 8.46 -15.56
C THR A 329 -10.63 8.77 -15.41
N PRO A 330 -9.86 8.98 -16.51
CA PRO A 330 -8.44 9.32 -16.39
C PRO A 330 -8.17 10.56 -15.54
N THR A 331 -9.12 11.52 -15.52
CA THR A 331 -9.04 12.76 -14.76
C THR A 331 -9.76 12.70 -13.40
N ALA A 332 -10.59 11.68 -13.16
CA ALA A 332 -11.38 11.52 -11.94
C ALA A 332 -11.08 10.20 -11.22
N GLN A 333 -9.79 9.90 -11.03
CA GLN A 333 -9.36 8.66 -10.37
C GLN A 333 -9.78 8.56 -8.90
N GLN A 334 -10.22 9.67 -8.30
CA GLN A 334 -10.63 9.72 -6.90
C GLN A 334 -11.83 8.79 -6.61
N HIS A 335 -12.71 8.53 -7.60
CA HIS A 335 -13.84 7.64 -7.44
C HIS A 335 -13.47 6.18 -7.10
N PHE A 336 -12.25 5.74 -7.45
CA PHE A 336 -11.68 4.48 -6.98
C PHE A 336 -10.91 4.67 -5.67
N LYS A 337 -10.11 5.74 -5.55
CA LYS A 337 -9.29 6.00 -4.36
C LYS A 337 -10.10 6.18 -3.08
N ASP A 338 -11.32 6.69 -3.19
CA ASP A 338 -12.25 6.89 -2.07
C ASP A 338 -13.09 5.66 -1.72
N VAL A 339 -13.00 4.57 -2.50
CA VAL A 339 -13.67 3.32 -2.13
C VAL A 339 -13.15 2.88 -0.76
N PRO A 340 -14.02 2.49 0.19
CA PRO A 340 -13.63 2.42 1.60
C PRO A 340 -12.38 1.56 1.88
N TRP A 341 -12.29 0.37 1.30
CA TRP A 341 -11.12 -0.50 1.47
C TRP A 341 -9.85 0.02 0.76
N VAL A 342 -10.01 0.69 -0.39
CA VAL A 342 -8.90 1.32 -1.14
C VAL A 342 -8.31 2.47 -0.34
N LYS A 343 -9.18 3.34 0.18
CA LYS A 343 -8.80 4.45 1.04
C LYS A 343 -8.07 3.95 2.29
N LYS A 344 -8.62 2.94 2.96
CA LYS A 344 -7.99 2.34 4.15
C LYS A 344 -6.59 1.79 3.85
N ILE A 345 -6.40 1.05 2.75
CA ILE A 345 -5.06 0.58 2.37
C ILE A 345 -4.12 1.78 2.11
N SER A 346 -4.60 2.81 1.44
CA SER A 346 -3.79 4.00 1.11
C SER A 346 -3.39 4.81 2.34
N ASP A 347 -4.31 4.97 3.30
CA ASP A 347 -4.07 5.68 4.55
C ASP A 347 -3.17 4.87 5.50
N PHE A 348 -3.26 3.53 5.43
CA PHE A 348 -2.50 2.62 6.29
C PHE A 348 -1.07 2.32 5.79
N ALA A 349 -0.78 2.56 4.50
CA ALA A 349 0.49 2.21 3.86
C ALA A 349 1.48 3.37 3.77
#